data_AF-A0AAN5RYM5-F1
#
_entry.id   AF-A0AAN5RYM5-F1
#
_cell.length_a   1.000
_cell.length_b   1.000
_cell.length_c   1.000
_cell.angle_alpha   90.00
_cell.angle_beta   90.00
_cell.angle_gamma   90.00
#
_symmetry.space_group_name_H-M   'P 1'
#
loop_
_entity.id
_entity.type
_entity.pdbx_description
1 polymer ?
#
loop_
_entity_poly.entity_id
_entity_poly.type
_entity_poly.pdbx_seq_one_letter_code
_entity_poly.pdbx_strand_id
1 'polypeptide(L)' 'MDYYLTLTESDSSFVLHKITCQKLQQAKSTAYVGYFWGEHAAIQQAVVIAKGPVVLCSLCLSQDYKKP' A
#
# COMPACT_ATOMS: atom_id res chain seq x y z
N MET A 1 -7.70 -2.18 -9.74
CA MET A 1 -6.67 -1.19 -9.38
C MET A 1 -5.44 -1.94 -8.89
N ASP A 2 -4.26 -1.44 -9.22
CA ASP A 2 -3.00 -2.05 -8.81
C ASP A 2 -2.47 -1.41 -7.54
N TYR A 3 -1.69 -2.18 -6.80
CA TYR A 3 -1.16 -1.81 -5.51
C TYR A 3 0.32 -2.12 -5.43
N TYR A 4 0.98 -1.43 -4.51
CA TYR A 4 2.34 -1.77 -4.12
C TYR A 4 2.53 -1.63 -2.61
N LEU A 5 3.47 -2.40 -2.08
CA LEU A 5 3.74 -2.51 -0.66
C LEU A 5 5.07 -1.85 -0.31
N THR A 6 5.06 -1.05 0.75
CA THR A 6 6.26 -0.40 1.29
C THR A 6 6.44 -0.74 2.77
N LEU A 7 7.70 -0.65 3.23
CA LEU A 7 8.03 -0.69 4.65
C LEU A 7 7.82 0.67 5.29
N THR A 8 7.28 0.69 6.50
CA THR A 8 7.33 1.88 7.37
C THR A 8 8.75 2.09 7.89
N GLU A 9 9.10 3.32 8.26
CA GLU A 9 10.42 3.67 8.83
C GLU A 9 10.82 2.84 10.06
N SER A 10 9.85 2.25 10.76
CA SER A 10 10.09 1.37 11.90
C SER A 10 10.29 -0.11 11.56
N ASP A 11 10.25 -0.50 10.27
CA ASP A 11 10.30 -1.87 9.73
C ASP A 11 9.32 -2.89 10.35
N SER A 12 8.47 -2.45 11.27
CA SER A 12 7.53 -3.26 12.05
C SER A 12 6.16 -3.38 11.40
N SER A 13 5.91 -2.63 10.33
CA SER A 13 4.62 -2.56 9.66
C SER A 13 4.78 -2.31 8.17
N PHE A 14 3.77 -2.74 7.42
CA PHE A 14 3.74 -2.60 5.97
C PHE A 14 2.56 -1.75 5.56
N VAL A 15 2.77 -0.89 4.57
CA VAL A 15 1.73 -0.02 4.03
C VAL A 15 1.44 -0.41 2.60
N LEU A 16 0.17 -0.74 2.32
CA LEU A 16 -0.31 -1.04 0.98
C LEU A 16 -0.86 0.24 0.34
N HIS A 17 -0.31 0.62 -0.81
CA HIS A 17 -0.68 1.83 -1.52
C HIS A 17 -1.30 1.49 -2.88
N LYS A 18 -2.34 2.24 -3.28
CA LYS A 18 -2.84 2.23 -4.65
C LYS A 18 -1.80 2.87 -5.58
N ILE A 19 -1.64 2.37 -6.81
CA ILE A 19 -0.70 2.91 -7.80
C ILE A 19 -0.93 4.40 -8.08
N THR A 20 -2.17 4.86 -7.95
CA THR A 20 -2.60 6.25 -8.12
C THR A 20 -2.25 7.18 -6.94
N CYS A 21 -1.64 6.65 -5.87
CA CYS A 21 -1.25 7.44 -4.70
C CYS A 21 -0.02 8.31 -5.01
N GLN A 22 -0.25 9.55 -5.46
CA GLN A 22 0.80 10.53 -5.83
C GLN A 22 1.78 10.88 -4.69
N LYS A 23 1.35 10.76 -3.44
CA LYS A 23 2.21 11.10 -2.28
C LYS A 23 3.42 10.17 -2.14
N LEU A 24 3.35 8.97 -2.72
CA LEU A 24 4.50 8.07 -2.69
C LEU A 24 5.58 8.42 -3.71
N GLN A 25 5.21 9.03 -4.84
CA GLN A 25 6.21 9.56 -5.77
C GLN A 25 7.08 10.64 -5.12
N GLN A 26 6.58 11.31 -4.06
CA GLN A 26 7.37 12.28 -3.29
C GLN A 26 8.31 11.62 -2.28
N ALA A 27 8.01 10.43 -1.75
CA ALA A 27 8.84 9.71 -0.79
C ALA A 27 9.87 8.83 -1.52
N LYS A 28 10.90 9.46 -2.10
CA LYS A 28 11.98 8.80 -2.88
C LYS A 28 12.85 7.81 -2.08
N SER A 29 12.66 7.67 -0.77
CA SER A 29 13.47 6.83 0.12
C SER A 29 12.75 5.58 0.64
N THR A 30 11.56 5.25 0.13
CA THR A 30 10.77 4.12 0.64
C THR A 30 11.22 2.80 0.01
N ALA A 31 11.55 1.80 0.83
CA ALA A 31 11.88 0.46 0.35
C ALA A 31 10.64 -0.24 -0.21
N TYR A 32 10.72 -0.64 -1.48
CA TYR A 32 9.65 -1.33 -2.20
C TYR A 32 9.73 -2.83 -1.93
N VAL A 33 8.62 -3.41 -1.46
CA VAL A 33 8.58 -4.83 -1.06
C VAL A 33 7.82 -5.70 -2.07
N GLY A 34 6.85 -5.15 -2.82
CA GLY A 34 6.11 -5.94 -3.80
C GLY A 34 5.04 -5.19 -4.57
N TYR A 35 4.67 -5.76 -5.73
CA TYR A 35 3.60 -5.30 -6.62
C TYR A 35 2.42 -6.27 -6.60
N PHE A 36 1.20 -5.74 -6.63
CA PHE A 36 0.00 -6.56 -6.53
C PHE A 36 -1.14 -6.06 -7.43
N TRP A 37 -1.91 -6.99 -7.99
CA TRP A 37 -3.02 -6.69 -8.89
C TRP A 37 -4.38 -6.95 -8.25
N GLY A 38 -5.31 -6.03 -8.47
CA GLY A 38 -6.70 -6.13 -7.99
C GLY A 38 -6.85 -5.85 -6.50
N GLU A 39 -7.99 -5.33 -6.05
CA GLU A 39 -8.16 -4.86 -4.67
C GLU A 39 -8.15 -5.99 -3.63
N HIS A 40 -9.01 -6.99 -3.79
CA HIS A 40 -9.06 -8.13 -2.86
C HIS A 40 -7.80 -9.00 -2.94
N ALA A 41 -7.31 -9.29 -4.15
CA ALA A 41 -6.15 -10.14 -4.34
C ALA A 41 -4.87 -9.47 -3.84
N ALA A 42 -4.73 -8.14 -4.01
CA ALA A 42 -3.59 -7.41 -3.48
C ALA A 42 -3.53 -7.39 -1.94
N ILE A 43 -4.67 -7.17 -1.28
CA ILE A 43 -4.72 -7.18 0.19
C ILE A 43 -4.35 -8.57 0.72
N GLN A 44 -4.93 -9.64 0.16
CA GLN A 44 -4.61 -11.00 0.60
C GLN A 44 -3.14 -11.36 0.38
N GLN A 45 -2.58 -11.07 -0.80
CA GLN A 45 -1.18 -11.37 -1.09
C GLN A 45 -0.22 -10.54 -0.23
N ALA A 46 -0.53 -9.27 0.01
CA ALA A 46 0.28 -8.41 0.87
C ALA A 46 0.33 -8.94 2.32
N VAL A 47 -0.81 -9.37 2.88
CA VAL A 47 -0.88 -9.95 4.24
C VAL A 47 -0.05 -11.23 4.36
N VAL A 48 -0.10 -12.10 3.36
CA VAL A 48 0.66 -13.37 3.35
C VAL A 48 2.17 -13.11 3.33
N ILE A 49 2.64 -12.14 2.55
CA ILE A 49 4.07 -11.85 2.39
C ILE A 49 4.64 -11.07 3.57
N ALA A 50 3.89 -10.08 4.06
CA ALA A 50 4.33 -9.19 5.14
C ALA A 50 4.58 -9.92 6.46
N LYS A 51 3.95 -11.08 6.69
CA LYS A 51 3.98 -11.83 7.98
C LYS A 51 3.71 -10.93 9.20
N GLY A 52 3.04 -9.79 8.98
CA GLY A 52 2.86 -8.69 9.91
C GLY A 52 1.67 -7.83 9.49
N PRO A 53 1.30 -6.82 10.30
CA PRO A 53 0.13 -6.01 10.02
C PRO A 53 0.34 -5.20 8.73
N VAL A 54 -0.59 -5.38 7.79
CA VAL A 54 -0.70 -4.58 6.57
C VAL A 54 -1.83 -3.58 6.76
N VAL A 55 -1.51 -2.31 6.64
CA VAL A 55 -2.51 -1.24 6.64
C VAL A 55 -2.59 -0.61 5.25
N LEU A 56 -3.80 -0.32 4.81
CA LEU A 56 -3.97 0.51 3.61
C LEU A 56 -3.48 1.92 3.93
N CYS A 57 -2.78 2.52 2.97
CA CYS A 57 -2.40 3.93 3.07
C CYS A 57 -3.64 4.78 3.38
N SER A 58 -3.59 5.56 4.45
CA SER A 58 -4.71 6.39 4.91
C SER A 58 -5.25 7.34 3.83
N LEU A 59 -4.39 7.77 2.92
CA LEU A 59 -4.76 8.59 1.77
C LEU A 59 -5.50 7.78 0.71
N CYS A 60 -5.10 6.53 0.47
CA CYS A 60 -5.81 5.62 -0.41
C CYS A 60 -7.19 5.27 0.15
N LEU A 61 -7.32 5.14 1.48
CA LEU A 61 -8.60 5.01 2.18
C LEU A 61 -9.49 6.24 1.99
N SER A 62 -8.91 7.44 2.05
CA SER A 62 -9.66 8.68 1.87
C SER A 62 -10.09 8.98 0.42
N GLN A 63 -9.40 8.39 -0.57
CA GLN A 63 -9.75 8.57 -1.99
C GLN A 63 -11.04 7.84 -2.39
N ASP A 64 -11.40 6.74 -1.71
CA ASP A 64 -12.69 6.05 -1.92
C ASP A 64 -13.89 6.89 -1.44
N TYR A 65 -13.66 7.90 -0.59
CA TYR A 65 -14.72 8.77 -0.06
C TYR A 65 -15.02 9.99 -0.93
N LYS A 66 -14.35 10.16 -2.07
CA LYS A 66 -14.79 11.11 -3.10
C LYS A 66 -15.47 10.34 -4.22
N LYS A 67 -16.71 9.93 -3.96
CA LYS A 67 -17.65 9.61 -5.02
C LYS A 67 -17.88 10.89 -5.86
N PRO A 68 -17.82 10.83 -7.20
CA PRO A 68 -18.42 11.86 -8.04
C PRO A 68 -19.94 11.95 -7.81
#